data_AF-A0A2V6ZMJ8-F1
#
_entry.id   AF-A0A2V6ZMJ8-F1
#
_cell.length_a   1.000
_cell.length_b   1.000
_cell.length_c   1.000
_cell.angle_alpha   90.00
_cell.angle_beta   90.00
_cell.angle_gamma   90.00
#
_symmetry.space_group_name_H-M   'P 1'
#
loop_
_entity.id
_entity.type
_entity.pdbx_description
1 polymer ?
#
loop_
_entity_poly.entity_id
_entity_poly.type
_entity_poly.pdbx_seq_one_letter_code
_entity_poly.pdbx_strand_id
1 'polypeptide(L)' 'MELQVGDRFSDETGEWEVVAHPYMGAGGKIAYARVRRVDQPAVVDVQSWSAHERISVKRT' A
#
# COMPACT_ATOMS: atom_id res chain seq x y z
N MET A 1 2.96 0.53 11.75
CA MET A 1 3.92 1.17 10.82
C MET A 1 3.05 1.92 9.84
N GLU A 2 3.26 3.22 9.66
CA GLU A 2 2.47 4.00 8.70
C GLU A 2 3.05 3.84 7.31
N LEU A 3 2.22 3.44 6.34
CA LEU A 3 2.59 3.38 4.93
C LEU A 3 2.97 4.77 4.42
N GLN A 4 3.97 4.82 3.54
CA GLN A 4 4.44 6.05 2.92
C GLN A 4 4.53 5.89 1.41
N VAL A 5 4.44 7.01 0.69
CA VAL A 5 4.69 7.02 -0.76
C VAL A 5 6.11 6.53 -1.02
N GLY A 6 6.26 5.61 -1.98
CA GLY A 6 7.51 4.93 -2.30
C GLY A 6 7.73 3.63 -1.54
N ASP A 7 6.94 3.33 -0.50
CA ASP A 7 6.98 2.02 0.15
C ASP A 7 6.64 0.92 -0.85
N ARG A 8 7.42 -0.17 -0.83
CA ARG A 8 7.14 -1.35 -1.64
C ARG A 8 6.82 -2.55 -0.79
N PHE A 9 5.81 -3.32 -1.20
CA PHE A 9 5.45 -4.59 -0.58
C PHE A 9 5.17 -5.64 -1.64
N SER A 10 5.21 -6.91 -1.26
CA SER A 10 4.93 -8.03 -2.15
C SER A 10 3.77 -8.84 -1.60
N ASP A 11 2.97 -9.34 -2.51
CA ASP A 11 1.81 -10.20 -2.28
C ASP A 11 1.83 -11.37 -3.29
N GLU A 12 0.90 -12.32 -3.18
CA GLU A 12 0.69 -13.40 -4.16
C GLU A 12 0.56 -12.90 -5.61
N THR A 13 0.09 -11.67 -5.81
CA THR A 13 -0.09 -11.03 -7.13
C THR A 13 1.17 -10.33 -7.70
N GLY A 14 2.20 -10.10 -6.88
CA GLY A 14 3.45 -9.45 -7.28
C GLY A 14 3.91 -8.33 -6.33
N GLU A 15 4.86 -7.52 -6.80
CA GLU A 15 5.39 -6.36 -6.05
C GLU A 15 4.61 -5.09 -6.40
N TRP A 16 4.28 -4.32 -5.36
CA TRP A 16 3.48 -3.11 -5.41
C TRP A 16 4.23 -1.96 -4.76
N GLU A 17 4.05 -0.75 -5.32
CA GLU A 17 4.60 0.50 -4.80
C GLU A 17 3.47 1.44 -4.42
N VAL A 18 3.54 2.06 -3.24
CA VAL A 18 2.60 3.11 -2.83
C VAL A 18 2.88 4.39 -3.62
N VAL A 19 1.89 4.87 -4.38
CA VAL A 19 2.05 6.01 -5.29
C VAL A 19 1.30 7.27 -4.87
N ALA A 20 0.48 7.19 -3.81
CA ALA A 20 -0.20 8.35 -3.23
C ALA A 20 -0.24 8.25 -1.71
N HIS A 21 -0.38 9.40 -1.05
CA HIS A 21 -0.42 9.46 0.41
C HIS A 21 -1.54 8.58 0.96
N PRO A 22 -1.23 7.60 1.81
CA PRO A 22 -2.26 6.77 2.42
C PRO A 22 -3.23 7.60 3.25
N TYR A 23 -4.47 7.14 3.33
CA TYR A 23 -5.51 7.82 4.11
C TYR A 23 -6.30 6.81 4.93
N MET A 24 -6.87 7.30 6.04
CA MET A 24 -7.66 6.48 6.95
C MET A 24 -9.14 6.59 6.60
N GLY A 25 -9.83 5.46 6.58
CA GLY A 25 -11.29 5.38 6.46
C GLY A 25 -11.91 4.56 7.58
N ALA A 26 -13.21 4.30 7.47
CA ALA A 26 -13.99 3.52 8.46
C ALA A 26 -13.79 3.98 9.92
N GLY A 27 -13.73 5.29 10.15
CA GLY A 27 -13.49 5.86 11.48
C GLY A 27 -12.09 5.56 12.04
N GLY A 28 -11.08 5.48 11.16
CA GLY A 28 -9.70 5.19 11.55
C GLY A 28 -9.37 3.71 11.70
N LYS A 29 -10.28 2.81 11.30
CA LYS A 29 -10.08 1.36 11.44
C LYS A 29 -9.40 0.72 10.24
N ILE A 30 -9.44 1.37 9.08
CA ILE A 30 -8.90 0.85 7.83
C ILE A 30 -7.99 1.91 7.22
N ALA A 31 -6.77 1.50 6.87
CA ALA A 31 -5.84 2.29 6.08
C ALA A 31 -6.01 1.94 4.60
N TYR A 32 -6.09 2.94 3.74
CA TYR A 32 -6.16 2.79 2.29
C TYR A 32 -4.91 3.40 1.66
N ALA A 33 -4.35 2.74 0.65
CA ALA A 33 -3.27 3.30 -0.14
C ALA A 33 -3.49 3.02 -1.62
N ARG A 34 -3.23 4.03 -2.46
CA ARG A 34 -3.16 3.84 -3.89
C ARG A 34 -1.81 3.24 -4.24
N VAL A 35 -1.81 2.12 -4.93
CA VAL A 35 -0.63 1.33 -5.25
C VAL A 35 -0.53 1.08 -6.74
N ARG A 36 0.70 0.91 -7.22
CA ARG A 36 1.00 0.60 -8.62
C ARG A 36 1.87 -0.65 -8.69
N ARG A 37 1.58 -1.54 -9.64
CA ARG A 37 2.35 -2.76 -9.83
C ARG A 37 3.74 -2.40 -10.38
N VAL A 38 4.80 -2.93 -9.78
CA VAL A 38 6.18 -2.54 -10.12
C VAL A 38 6.59 -3.04 -11.50
N ASP A 39 6.18 -4.27 -11.86
CA ASP A 39 6.45 -4.88 -13.16
C ASP A 39 5.50 -4.39 -14.27
N GLN A 40 4.32 -3.87 -13.90
CA GLN A 40 3.31 -3.35 -14.82
C GLN A 40 2.76 -2.00 -14.35
N PRO A 41 3.47 -0.89 -14.59
CA PRO A 41 3.11 0.43 -14.05
C PRO A 41 1.75 0.99 -14.50
N ALA A 42 1.15 0.44 -15.55
CA ALA A 42 -0.20 0.80 -15.98
C ALA A 42 -1.30 0.25 -15.04
N VAL A 43 -0.96 -0.77 -14.23
CA VAL A 43 -1.87 -1.39 -13.27
C VAL A 43 -1.81 -0.63 -11.95
N VAL A 44 -2.92 -0.01 -11.60
CA VAL A 44 -3.09 0.79 -10.37
C VAL A 44 -4.28 0.26 -9.60
N ASP A 45 -4.13 0.15 -8.29
CA ASP A 45 -5.16 -0.36 -7.39
C ASP A 45 -5.25 0.48 -6.10
N VAL A 46 -6.30 0.27 -5.32
CA VAL A 46 -6.45 0.77 -3.96
C VAL A 46 -6.50 -0.42 -3.01
N GLN A 47 -5.40 -0.65 -2.33
CA GLN A 47 -5.32 -1.67 -1.29
C GLN A 47 -5.78 -1.10 0.06
N SER A 48 -6.33 -1.99 0.88
CA SER A 48 -6.79 -1.66 2.23
C SER A 48 -6.28 -2.65 3.26
N TRP A 49 -5.91 -2.15 4.42
CA TRP A 49 -5.42 -2.94 5.55
C TRP A 49 -6.15 -2.51 6.82
N SER A 50 -6.25 -3.42 7.79
CA SER A 50 -6.66 -2.99 9.13
C SER A 50 -5.62 -2.01 9.68
N ALA A 51 -6.04 -0.96 10.39
CA ALA A 51 -5.14 0.08 10.91
C ALA A 51 -4.00 -0.44 11.80
N HIS A 52 -4.19 -1.63 12.39
CA HIS A 52 -3.23 -2.29 13.28
C HIS A 52 -2.50 -3.46 12.61
N GLU A 53 -2.77 -3.71 11.33
CA GLU A 53 -2.09 -4.74 10.56
C GLU A 53 -0.63 -4.35 10.33
N ARG A 54 0.27 -5.33 10.39
CA ARG A 54 1.70 -5.13 10.16
C ARG A 54 2.04 -5.73 8.81
N ILE A 55 2.46 -4.86 7.90
CA ILE A 55 2.96 -5.24 6.59
C ILE A 55 4.46 -4.99 6.51
N SER A 56 5.18 -5.92 5.89
CA SER A 56 6.60 -5.78 5.62
C SER A 56 6.76 -4.93 4.37
N VAL A 57 7.42 -3.79 4.51
CA VAL A 57 7.73 -2.91 3.38
C VAL A 57 9.23 -2.75 3.21
N LYS A 58 9.66 -2.60 1.95
CA LYS A 58 11.00 -2.14 1.61
C LYS A 58 10.97 -0.62 1.46
N ARG A 59 11.88 0.04 2.16
CA ARG A 59 12.21 1.47 2.00
C ARG A 59 13.66 1.54 1.55
N THR A 60 13.91 2.29 0.47
CA THR A 60 15.28 2.58 0.01
C THR A 60 15.66 3.98 0.46
#